data_AF-A0A485BB27-F1
#
_entry.id   AF-A0A485BB27-F1
#
_cell.length_a   1.000
_cell.length_b   1.000
_cell.length_c   1.000
_cell.angle_alpha   90.00
_cell.angle_beta   90.00
_cell.angle_gamma   90.00
#
_symmetry.space_group_name_H-M   'P 1'
#
loop_
_entity.id
_entity.type
_entity.pdbx_description
1 polymer ?
#
loop_
_entity_poly.entity_id
_entity_poly.type
_entity_poly.pdbx_seq_one_letter_code
_entity_poly.pdbx_strand_id
1 'polypeptide(L)'
;MQGANLRFAGKDVFLKSHGFDYLYGAEELKTTVADPSYKNDWGYYDDTVLDEAWKKFEALSREGKRFSLFTLTVDTHHPDGFISRTCHRKRYDINGKANQSFSAVACSQENIAEFINKIKASPWFKNTIIVVSSDHLAMKNTAWDELNKQDRSNLFFVLRGDKPEEQDLLAVKRNTMDNGATVLDILGGDNFIGLGRSSLSGQSLSEVFLNMKEKVLAWKPDVIRLWNFPKEMKTFSIDTQKNMIAFSGSHFRLPLLLRVSDNRVEPLPESEYSAPLRYQLADFAPRDNFVWVDRCYKMAQLWSPALSLSTNWCVSQGQLGGEQKVQQVDKAMWNGKTEFKDTVIDMVRYKGNVDSLKIVDNDIRYKADSFIFNVAGAPEEVKSFSGISRPESWGRWSNAQLGKEVKIEYQHPLPKRFDLVITAKAYGPNANKPIPVRVGKK
;
A
#
# COMPACT_ATOMS: atom_id res chain seq x y z
N MET A 1 -1.21 -11.65 13.48
CA MET A 1 -1.70 -12.68 12.54
C MET A 1 -2.82 -12.07 11.73
N GLN A 2 -2.87 -12.31 10.43
CA GLN A 2 -3.94 -11.81 9.54
C GLN A 2 -4.08 -12.71 8.33
N GLY A 3 -5.22 -12.65 7.64
CA GLY A 3 -5.45 -13.44 6.44
C GLY A 3 -4.73 -12.91 5.20
N ALA A 4 -4.49 -11.59 5.15
CA ALA A 4 -3.88 -10.90 4.02
C ALA A 4 -2.35 -11.08 3.92
N ASN A 5 -1.80 -10.83 2.74
CA ASN A 5 -0.35 -10.83 2.52
C ASN A 5 0.32 -9.71 3.34
N LEU A 6 1.40 -10.00 4.07
CA LEU A 6 2.06 -9.00 4.92
C LEU A 6 2.66 -7.82 4.14
N ARG A 7 2.96 -7.97 2.85
CA ARG A 7 3.47 -6.88 2.00
C ARG A 7 2.40 -5.83 1.72
N PHE A 8 1.13 -6.20 1.82
CA PHE A 8 0.01 -5.30 1.60
C PHE A 8 0.03 -4.15 2.61
N ALA A 9 0.09 -2.92 2.10
CA ALA A 9 0.29 -1.68 2.87
C ALA A 9 1.58 -1.66 3.75
N GLY A 10 2.62 -2.42 3.36
CA GLY A 10 3.94 -2.37 4.02
C GLY A 10 3.94 -2.86 5.47
N LYS A 11 2.98 -3.70 5.88
CA LYS A 11 2.85 -4.16 7.26
C LYS A 11 4.06 -4.96 7.73
N ASP A 12 4.68 -5.74 6.83
CA ASP A 12 5.89 -6.49 7.13
C ASP A 12 7.05 -5.59 7.57
N VAL A 13 7.28 -4.48 6.87
CA VAL A 13 8.32 -3.50 7.21
C VAL A 13 7.96 -2.78 8.49
N PHE A 14 6.72 -2.27 8.58
CA PHE A 14 6.27 -1.48 9.72
C PHE A 14 6.30 -2.30 11.01
N LEU A 15 5.67 -3.48 11.06
CA LEU A 15 5.57 -4.23 12.30
C LEU A 15 6.94 -4.76 12.77
N LYS A 16 7.83 -5.19 11.85
CA LYS A 16 9.19 -5.61 12.21
C LYS A 16 10.00 -4.47 12.82
N SER A 17 9.89 -3.25 12.28
CA SER A 17 10.61 -2.09 12.84
C SER A 17 10.04 -1.63 14.19
N HIS A 18 8.86 -2.13 14.59
CA HIS A 18 8.19 -1.78 15.84
C HIS A 18 8.19 -2.95 16.86
N GLY A 19 9.17 -3.86 16.74
CA GLY A 19 9.45 -4.86 17.79
C GLY A 19 8.52 -6.08 17.79
N PHE A 20 7.80 -6.36 16.69
CA PHE A 20 7.08 -7.61 16.56
C PHE A 20 8.06 -8.77 16.27
N ASP A 21 8.10 -9.75 17.16
CA ASP A 21 8.96 -10.94 17.01
C ASP A 21 8.52 -11.86 15.86
N TYR A 22 7.21 -12.04 15.70
CA TYR A 22 6.61 -12.98 14.74
C TYR A 22 5.46 -12.34 13.98
N LEU A 23 5.46 -12.51 12.65
CA LEU A 23 4.40 -12.04 11.76
C LEU A 23 3.88 -13.19 10.92
N TYR A 24 2.55 -13.26 10.78
CA TYR A 24 1.85 -14.30 10.05
C TYR A 24 0.82 -13.65 9.13
N GLY A 25 0.99 -13.80 7.81
CA GLY A 25 0.04 -13.42 6.77
C GLY A 25 -0.23 -14.58 5.80
N ALA A 26 -0.82 -14.28 4.64
CA ALA A 26 -1.26 -15.28 3.67
C ALA A 26 -0.17 -16.29 3.21
N GLU A 27 1.09 -15.86 3.13
CA GLU A 27 2.20 -16.71 2.70
C GLU A 27 2.73 -17.56 3.86
N GLU A 28 2.86 -16.96 5.04
CA GLU A 28 3.36 -17.62 6.24
C GLU A 28 2.37 -18.67 6.77
N LEU A 29 1.07 -18.40 6.66
CA LEU A 29 -0.01 -19.29 7.08
C LEU A 29 -0.24 -20.46 6.11
N LYS A 30 0.30 -20.41 4.88
CA LYS A 30 0.00 -21.37 3.81
C LYS A 30 0.27 -22.83 4.16
N THR A 31 1.24 -23.08 5.03
CA THR A 31 1.65 -24.43 5.44
C THR A 31 1.07 -24.87 6.77
N THR A 32 0.39 -23.97 7.50
CA THR A 32 -0.16 -24.26 8.83
C THR A 32 -1.67 -24.39 8.82
N VAL A 33 -2.37 -23.66 7.94
CA VAL A 33 -3.82 -23.75 7.82
C VAL A 33 -4.27 -25.11 7.29
N ALA A 34 -5.45 -25.55 7.73
CA ALA A 34 -6.02 -26.83 7.30
C ALA A 34 -6.33 -26.89 5.79
N ASP A 35 -6.73 -25.77 5.19
CA ASP A 35 -7.09 -25.68 3.77
C ASP A 35 -6.40 -24.46 3.13
N PRO A 36 -5.24 -24.64 2.48
CA PRO A 36 -4.51 -23.54 1.86
C PRO A 36 -5.24 -22.89 0.68
N SER A 37 -6.28 -23.55 0.12
CA SER A 37 -7.06 -23.06 -1.00
C SER A 37 -8.27 -22.20 -0.59
N TYR A 38 -8.67 -22.28 0.69
CA TYR A 38 -9.82 -21.55 1.20
C TYR A 38 -9.48 -20.09 1.48
N LYS A 39 -9.57 -19.26 0.43
CA LYS A 39 -9.25 -17.83 0.43
C LYS A 39 -10.30 -17.04 -0.34
N ASN A 40 -10.46 -15.78 0.04
CA ASN A 40 -11.11 -14.75 -0.76
C ASN A 40 -10.05 -13.83 -1.41
N ASP A 41 -10.49 -12.79 -2.11
CA ASP A 41 -9.60 -11.88 -2.84
C ASP A 41 -8.59 -11.15 -1.94
N TRP A 42 -8.86 -11.04 -0.63
CA TRP A 42 -8.00 -10.37 0.34
C TRP A 42 -7.12 -11.32 1.15
N GLY A 43 -7.37 -12.63 1.11
CA GLY A 43 -6.59 -13.63 1.83
C GLY A 43 -7.42 -14.73 2.48
N TYR A 44 -6.91 -15.30 3.56
CA TYR A 44 -7.67 -16.28 4.35
C TYR A 44 -8.89 -15.65 5.02
N TYR A 45 -9.98 -16.41 5.05
CA TYR A 45 -11.23 -16.04 5.73
C TYR A 45 -11.03 -15.89 7.25
N ASP A 46 -11.91 -15.11 7.89
CA ASP A 46 -11.80 -14.80 9.32
C ASP A 46 -11.86 -16.07 10.19
N ASP A 47 -12.67 -17.07 9.82
CA ASP A 47 -12.77 -18.35 10.52
C ASP A 47 -11.41 -19.07 10.62
N THR A 48 -10.65 -19.04 9.53
CA THR A 48 -9.35 -19.69 9.39
C THR A 48 -8.30 -18.94 10.18
N VAL A 49 -8.29 -17.61 10.09
CA VAL A 49 -7.33 -16.76 10.81
C VAL A 49 -7.56 -16.84 12.32
N LEU A 50 -8.82 -16.85 12.76
CA LEU A 50 -9.16 -16.91 14.19
C LEU A 50 -8.93 -18.29 14.80
N ASP A 51 -9.06 -19.38 14.01
CA ASP A 51 -8.64 -20.72 14.44
C ASP A 51 -7.12 -20.81 14.66
N GLU A 52 -6.32 -20.27 13.72
CA GLU A 52 -4.87 -20.20 13.88
C GLU A 52 -4.46 -19.27 15.03
N ALA A 53 -5.19 -18.16 15.24
CA ALA A 53 -4.96 -17.26 16.37
C ALA A 53 -5.24 -17.97 17.71
N TRP A 54 -6.27 -18.81 17.78
CA TRP A 54 -6.58 -19.64 18.94
C TRP A 54 -5.45 -20.63 19.25
N LYS A 55 -4.98 -21.39 18.25
CA LYS A 55 -3.85 -22.30 18.40
C LYS A 55 -2.60 -21.58 18.91
N LYS A 56 -2.31 -20.39 18.37
CA LYS A 56 -1.17 -19.59 18.80
C LYS A 56 -1.33 -19.04 20.21
N PHE A 57 -2.53 -18.57 20.58
CA PHE A 57 -2.86 -18.15 21.94
C PHE A 57 -2.64 -19.29 22.94
N GLU A 58 -3.15 -20.48 22.64
CA GLU A 58 -2.98 -21.66 23.50
C GLU A 58 -1.50 -22.02 23.68
N ALA A 59 -0.73 -22.07 22.58
CA ALA A 59 0.69 -22.37 22.63
C ALA A 59 1.47 -21.36 23.49
N LEU A 60 1.28 -20.06 23.24
CA LEU A 60 1.95 -19.00 24.00
C LEU A 60 1.55 -19.01 25.48
N SER A 61 0.28 -19.30 25.78
CA SER A 61 -0.21 -19.36 27.15
C SER A 61 0.38 -20.54 27.93
N ARG A 62 0.63 -21.68 27.27
CA ARG A 62 1.32 -22.84 27.87
C ARG A 62 2.80 -22.58 28.17
N GLU A 63 3.45 -21.68 27.44
CA GLU A 63 4.85 -21.29 27.70
C GLU A 63 5.02 -20.51 29.01
N GLY A 64 3.94 -19.97 29.58
CA GLY A 64 3.97 -19.24 30.86
C GLY A 64 4.69 -17.89 30.81
N LYS A 65 5.02 -17.39 29.62
CA LYS A 65 5.62 -16.07 29.41
C LYS A 65 4.55 -15.03 29.04
N ARG A 66 4.81 -13.76 29.36
CA ARG A 66 3.96 -12.66 28.90
C ARG A 66 4.10 -12.52 27.38
N PHE A 67 2.99 -12.35 26.69
CA PHE A 67 2.95 -12.16 25.25
C PHE A 67 1.87 -11.15 24.86
N SER A 68 2.02 -10.59 23.67
CA SER A 68 0.97 -9.84 22.99
C SER A 68 0.64 -10.53 21.67
N LEU A 69 -0.63 -10.89 21.48
CA LEU A 69 -1.11 -11.48 20.23
C LEU A 69 -2.08 -10.49 19.56
N PHE A 70 -1.72 -10.05 18.37
CA PHE A 70 -2.55 -9.17 17.55
C PHE A 70 -3.15 -9.98 16.41
N THR A 71 -4.46 -9.87 16.20
CA THR A 71 -5.19 -10.48 15.07
C THR A 71 -5.94 -9.41 14.28
N LEU A 72 -6.00 -9.54 12.96
CA LEU A 72 -6.73 -8.64 12.06
C LEU A 72 -7.63 -9.44 11.14
N THR A 73 -8.93 -9.17 11.23
CA THR A 73 -9.98 -9.72 10.37
C THR A 73 -10.02 -8.98 9.02
N VAL A 74 -10.54 -9.64 8.00
CA VAL A 74 -10.61 -9.11 6.62
C VAL A 74 -11.92 -9.41 5.90
N ASP A 75 -12.76 -10.31 6.41
CA ASP A 75 -14.00 -10.67 5.71
C ASP A 75 -14.98 -9.50 5.54
N THR A 76 -14.91 -8.47 6.37
CA THR A 76 -15.76 -7.27 6.24
C THR A 76 -15.23 -6.24 5.22
N HIS A 77 -14.21 -6.58 4.44
CA HIS A 77 -13.56 -5.65 3.52
C HIS A 77 -14.43 -5.31 2.30
N HIS A 78 -14.25 -4.10 1.76
CA HIS A 78 -14.95 -3.64 0.56
C HIS A 78 -14.62 -4.53 -0.67
N PRO A 79 -15.51 -4.62 -1.68
CA PRO A 79 -16.73 -3.83 -1.87
C PRO A 79 -17.90 -4.21 -0.94
N ASP A 80 -18.15 -5.51 -0.72
CA ASP A 80 -19.35 -5.97 0.00
C ASP A 80 -19.09 -7.05 1.06
N GLY A 81 -17.84 -7.43 1.29
CA GLY A 81 -17.46 -8.43 2.26
C GLY A 81 -17.69 -9.88 1.83
N PHE A 82 -17.17 -10.78 2.65
CA PHE A 82 -17.08 -12.22 2.43
C PHE A 82 -17.70 -12.96 3.62
N ILE A 83 -18.20 -14.16 3.36
CA ILE A 83 -18.93 -14.95 4.36
C ILE A 83 -18.14 -16.24 4.57
N SER A 84 -17.54 -16.37 5.75
CA SER A 84 -16.88 -17.59 6.21
C SER A 84 -17.82 -18.80 6.17
N ARG A 85 -17.27 -20.00 5.90
CA ARG A 85 -18.05 -21.23 5.70
C ARG A 85 -18.68 -21.74 7.00
N THR A 86 -18.05 -21.45 8.13
CA THR A 86 -18.45 -21.87 9.48
C THR A 86 -19.62 -21.08 10.06
N CYS A 87 -19.88 -19.87 9.57
CA CYS A 87 -20.93 -19.01 10.12
C CYS A 87 -22.32 -19.63 9.98
N HIS A 88 -23.12 -19.57 11.04
CA HIS A 88 -24.51 -19.99 11.03
C HIS A 88 -25.38 -18.95 10.33
N ARG A 89 -25.17 -17.66 10.61
CA ARG A 89 -25.94 -16.58 9.97
C ARG A 89 -25.25 -16.08 8.70
N LYS A 90 -25.48 -16.78 7.58
CA LYS A 90 -24.93 -16.43 6.25
C LYS A 90 -25.74 -15.41 5.45
N ARG A 91 -26.86 -14.93 6.00
CA ARG A 91 -27.74 -14.01 5.29
C ARG A 91 -28.36 -13.00 6.25
N TYR A 92 -28.32 -11.74 5.83
CA TYR A 92 -28.99 -10.62 6.46
C TYR A 92 -29.88 -9.94 5.43
N ASP A 93 -31.19 -9.89 5.68
CA ASP A 93 -32.14 -9.25 4.79
C ASP A 93 -32.52 -7.85 5.30
N ILE A 94 -32.60 -6.89 4.37
CA ILE A 94 -33.14 -5.54 4.59
C ILE A 94 -34.27 -5.35 3.59
N ASN A 95 -35.47 -5.02 4.07
CA ASN A 95 -36.65 -4.83 3.22
C ASN A 95 -36.87 -6.02 2.26
N GLY A 96 -36.65 -7.24 2.74
CA GLY A 96 -36.80 -8.48 1.98
C GLY A 96 -35.70 -8.79 0.96
N LYS A 97 -34.61 -7.99 0.91
CA LYS A 97 -33.48 -8.21 0.00
C LYS A 97 -32.21 -8.54 0.79
N ALA A 98 -31.44 -9.51 0.30
CA ALA A 98 -30.15 -9.84 0.89
C ALA A 98 -29.21 -8.64 0.84
N ASN A 99 -28.57 -8.36 1.97
CA ASN A 99 -27.51 -7.38 2.07
C ASN A 99 -26.19 -8.10 2.37
N GLN A 100 -25.29 -8.11 1.38
CA GLN A 100 -24.03 -8.84 1.47
C GLN A 100 -23.13 -8.27 2.59
N SER A 101 -23.01 -6.95 2.68
CA SER A 101 -22.21 -6.27 3.72
C SER A 101 -22.69 -6.61 5.14
N PHE A 102 -24.00 -6.55 5.41
CA PHE A 102 -24.51 -6.94 6.72
C PHE A 102 -24.39 -8.44 6.98
N SER A 103 -24.45 -9.28 5.95
CA SER A 103 -24.21 -10.72 6.09
C SER A 103 -22.75 -11.00 6.47
N ALA A 104 -21.79 -10.33 5.83
CA ALA A 104 -20.37 -10.42 6.14
C ALA A 104 -20.05 -9.92 7.56
N VAL A 105 -20.62 -8.78 7.97
CA VAL A 105 -20.46 -8.24 9.33
C VAL A 105 -21.05 -9.20 10.36
N ALA A 106 -22.26 -9.73 10.14
CA ALA A 106 -22.88 -10.69 11.06
C ALA A 106 -22.03 -11.96 11.22
N CYS A 107 -21.48 -12.46 10.11
CA CYS A 107 -20.61 -13.64 10.11
C CYS A 107 -19.26 -13.36 10.82
N SER A 108 -18.60 -12.24 10.53
CA SER A 108 -17.36 -11.87 11.21
C SER A 108 -17.56 -11.67 12.72
N GLN A 109 -18.67 -11.06 13.13
CA GLN A 109 -19.06 -10.95 14.55
C GLN A 109 -19.22 -12.32 15.22
N GLU A 110 -19.83 -13.28 14.54
CA GLU A 110 -20.01 -14.64 15.04
C GLU A 110 -18.65 -15.33 15.28
N ASN A 111 -17.74 -15.26 14.30
CA ASN A 111 -16.39 -15.82 14.43
C ASN A 111 -15.58 -15.15 15.56
N ILE A 112 -15.64 -13.81 15.67
CA ILE A 112 -14.97 -13.06 16.74
C ILE A 112 -15.54 -13.46 18.10
N ALA A 113 -16.86 -13.58 18.23
CA ALA A 113 -17.50 -14.00 19.47
C ALA A 113 -17.10 -15.43 19.86
N GLU A 114 -17.03 -16.37 18.90
CA GLU A 114 -16.55 -17.73 19.15
C GLU A 114 -15.09 -17.72 19.64
N PHE A 115 -14.20 -16.96 18.99
CA PHE A 115 -12.81 -16.84 19.40
C PHE A 115 -12.67 -16.28 20.83
N ILE A 116 -13.39 -15.21 21.15
CA ILE A 116 -13.40 -14.61 22.50
C ILE A 116 -13.93 -15.62 23.52
N ASN A 117 -15.01 -16.34 23.20
CA ASN A 117 -15.59 -17.33 24.11
C ASN A 117 -14.66 -18.52 24.35
N LYS A 118 -13.90 -18.97 23.33
CA LYS A 118 -12.84 -19.98 23.50
C LYS A 118 -11.77 -19.50 24.49
N ILE A 119 -11.33 -18.24 24.38
CA ILE A 119 -10.39 -17.66 25.34
C ILE A 119 -11.01 -17.60 26.74
N LYS A 120 -12.24 -17.09 26.89
CA LYS A 120 -12.94 -16.98 28.18
C LYS A 120 -13.13 -18.32 28.88
N ALA A 121 -13.39 -19.39 28.13
CA ALA A 121 -13.54 -20.75 28.64
C ALA A 121 -12.20 -21.43 28.99
N SER A 122 -11.07 -20.83 28.59
CA SER A 122 -9.74 -21.40 28.82
C SER A 122 -9.24 -21.14 30.25
N PRO A 123 -8.33 -21.98 30.80
CA PRO A 123 -7.73 -21.74 32.11
C PRO A 123 -6.86 -20.48 32.17
N TRP A 124 -6.50 -19.90 31.02
CA TRP A 124 -5.65 -18.70 30.92
C TRP A 124 -6.43 -17.40 30.92
N PHE A 125 -7.78 -17.44 30.83
CA PHE A 125 -8.59 -16.23 30.74
C PHE A 125 -8.31 -15.27 31.90
N LYS A 126 -8.24 -15.78 33.14
CA LYS A 126 -8.02 -14.96 34.34
C LYS A 126 -6.78 -14.05 34.25
N ASN A 127 -5.79 -14.43 33.45
CA ASN A 127 -4.56 -13.69 33.22
C ASN A 127 -4.47 -13.08 31.81
N THR A 128 -5.62 -12.81 31.17
CA THR A 128 -5.71 -12.31 29.80
C THR A 128 -6.57 -11.04 29.75
N ILE A 129 -6.08 -10.05 29.00
CA ILE A 129 -6.87 -8.88 28.59
C ILE A 129 -7.18 -9.04 27.10
N ILE A 130 -8.45 -8.98 26.74
CA ILE A 130 -8.91 -9.03 25.35
C ILE A 130 -9.33 -7.63 24.94
N VAL A 131 -8.77 -7.11 23.86
CA VAL A 131 -9.10 -5.79 23.30
C VAL A 131 -9.73 -5.99 21.94
N VAL A 132 -10.91 -5.41 21.73
CA VAL A 132 -11.59 -5.42 20.43
C VAL A 132 -11.73 -3.98 19.97
N SER A 133 -11.21 -3.68 18.78
CA SER A 133 -11.17 -2.34 18.21
C SER A 133 -11.50 -2.39 16.72
N SER A 134 -12.34 -1.47 16.26
CA SER A 134 -12.45 -1.17 14.83
C SER A 134 -11.22 -0.39 14.35
N ASP A 135 -10.88 -0.57 13.08
CA ASP A 135 -9.89 0.22 12.36
C ASP A 135 -10.51 1.52 11.81
N HIS A 136 -11.64 1.41 11.09
CA HIS A 136 -12.34 2.55 10.51
C HIS A 136 -13.84 2.31 10.27
N LEU A 137 -14.56 3.39 9.96
CA LEU A 137 -15.96 3.32 9.55
C LEU A 137 -16.08 2.70 8.16
N ALA A 138 -17.11 1.89 7.92
CA ALA A 138 -17.37 1.27 6.61
C ALA A 138 -17.38 2.29 5.44
N MET A 139 -16.74 1.93 4.34
CA MET A 139 -16.82 2.70 3.08
C MET A 139 -18.12 2.37 2.33
N LYS A 140 -18.33 2.98 1.15
CA LYS A 140 -19.50 2.70 0.32
C LYS A 140 -19.57 1.21 -0.06
N ASN A 141 -20.70 0.58 0.26
CA ASN A 141 -20.99 -0.85 0.09
C ASN A 141 -22.50 -1.09 0.01
N THR A 142 -22.96 -2.34 -0.08
CA THR A 142 -24.40 -2.66 -0.13
C THR A 142 -25.21 -2.16 1.07
N ALA A 143 -24.59 -1.91 2.23
CA ALA A 143 -25.26 -1.40 3.43
C ALA A 143 -25.24 0.14 3.55
N TRP A 144 -24.62 0.84 2.61
CA TRP A 144 -24.34 2.28 2.70
C TRP A 144 -25.56 3.14 3.02
N ASP A 145 -26.69 2.88 2.37
CA ASP A 145 -27.90 3.69 2.54
C ASP A 145 -28.51 3.53 3.95
N GLU A 146 -28.42 2.34 4.55
CA GLU A 146 -28.87 2.13 5.93
C GLU A 146 -27.89 2.71 6.94
N LEU A 147 -26.58 2.59 6.69
CA LEU A 147 -25.54 3.10 7.59
C LEU A 147 -25.59 4.63 7.72
N ASN A 148 -25.90 5.36 6.65
CA ASN A 148 -25.95 6.83 6.69
C ASN A 148 -27.25 7.40 7.29
N LYS A 149 -28.18 6.56 7.73
CA LYS A 149 -29.34 6.98 8.52
C LYS A 149 -29.02 7.06 10.02
N GLN A 150 -27.83 6.66 10.42
CA GLN A 150 -27.40 6.53 11.81
C GLN A 150 -26.16 7.37 12.09
N ASP A 151 -25.96 7.72 13.36
CA ASP A 151 -24.67 8.20 13.83
C ASP A 151 -23.68 7.02 13.88
N ARG A 152 -22.47 7.24 13.35
CA ARG A 152 -21.51 6.16 13.11
C ARG A 152 -20.26 6.36 13.97
N SER A 153 -19.92 5.34 14.74
CA SER A 153 -18.73 5.33 15.60
C SER A 153 -17.94 4.04 15.42
N ASN A 154 -16.62 4.13 15.60
CA ASN A 154 -15.76 2.95 15.72
C ASN A 154 -15.99 2.26 17.06
N LEU A 155 -15.89 0.93 17.09
CA LEU A 155 -16.00 0.14 18.31
C LEU A 155 -14.66 0.10 19.06
N PHE A 156 -14.70 0.20 20.38
CA PHE A 156 -13.58 -0.13 21.26
C PHE A 156 -14.12 -0.65 22.60
N PHE A 157 -13.74 -1.87 22.97
CA PHE A 157 -14.01 -2.40 24.31
C PHE A 157 -12.88 -3.31 24.79
N VAL A 158 -12.78 -3.47 26.11
CA VAL A 158 -11.78 -4.30 26.76
C VAL A 158 -12.48 -5.29 27.68
N LEU A 159 -12.11 -6.57 27.59
CA LEU A 159 -12.54 -7.61 28.52
C LEU A 159 -11.35 -7.99 29.40
N ARG A 160 -11.56 -7.92 30.71
CA ARG A 160 -10.56 -8.17 31.73
C ARG A 160 -10.79 -9.52 32.40
N GLY A 161 -9.88 -10.45 32.21
CA GLY A 161 -9.97 -11.76 32.87
C GLY A 161 -9.79 -11.70 34.39
N ASP A 162 -9.10 -10.68 34.90
CA ASP A 162 -8.93 -10.44 36.34
C ASP A 162 -10.17 -9.79 36.98
N LYS A 163 -11.04 -9.18 36.16
CA LYS A 163 -12.30 -8.54 36.57
C LYS A 163 -13.44 -8.83 35.58
N PRO A 164 -13.85 -10.10 35.42
CA PRO A 164 -14.77 -10.51 34.35
C PRO A 164 -16.21 -10.01 34.53
N GLU A 165 -16.57 -9.58 35.75
CA GLU A 165 -17.89 -9.05 36.10
C GLU A 165 -17.99 -7.52 35.96
N GLU A 166 -16.87 -6.82 35.74
CA GLU A 166 -16.84 -5.36 35.60
C GLU A 166 -17.44 -4.97 34.24
N GLN A 167 -18.55 -4.21 34.28
CA GLN A 167 -19.27 -3.76 33.09
C GLN A 167 -19.48 -2.24 33.17
N ASP A 168 -18.47 -1.49 32.74
CA ASP A 168 -18.52 -0.03 32.73
C ASP A 168 -18.65 0.50 31.31
N LEU A 169 -19.68 1.33 31.08
CA LEU A 169 -19.78 2.15 29.88
C LEU A 169 -19.19 3.53 30.16
N LEU A 170 -18.02 3.79 29.58
CA LEU A 170 -17.36 5.09 29.66
C LEU A 170 -17.77 5.97 28.49
N ALA A 171 -18.72 6.88 28.73
CA ALA A 171 -19.21 7.84 27.74
C ALA A 171 -18.26 9.05 27.55
N VAL A 172 -16.95 8.81 27.52
CA VAL A 172 -15.92 9.85 27.34
C VAL A 172 -15.65 10.11 25.86
N LYS A 173 -15.48 11.38 25.49
CA LYS A 173 -15.18 11.75 24.10
C LYS A 173 -13.73 11.41 23.78
N ARG A 174 -13.52 10.47 22.88
CA ARG A 174 -12.19 9.91 22.56
C ARG A 174 -11.99 9.68 21.06
N ASN A 175 -10.80 9.27 20.66
CA ASN A 175 -10.53 8.78 19.31
C ASN A 175 -9.61 7.54 19.35
N THR A 176 -9.28 6.97 18.18
CA THR A 176 -8.50 5.72 18.08
C THR A 176 -7.07 5.83 18.60
N MET A 177 -6.49 7.04 18.70
CA MET A 177 -5.16 7.23 19.28
C MET A 177 -5.13 6.92 20.78
N ASP A 178 -6.28 7.03 21.46
CA ASP A 178 -6.42 6.77 22.90
C ASP A 178 -6.43 5.27 23.24
N ASN A 179 -6.66 4.40 22.24
CA ASN A 179 -6.78 2.95 22.44
C ASN A 179 -5.51 2.36 23.07
N GLY A 180 -4.34 2.68 22.51
CA GLY A 180 -3.06 2.18 23.00
C GLY A 180 -2.73 2.67 24.41
N ALA A 181 -2.95 3.96 24.69
CA ALA A 181 -2.73 4.54 26.02
C ALA A 181 -3.68 3.93 27.07
N THR A 182 -4.93 3.67 26.71
CA THR A 182 -5.91 3.02 27.60
C THR A 182 -5.49 1.59 27.93
N VAL A 183 -5.03 0.81 26.95
CA VAL A 183 -4.57 -0.56 27.18
C VAL A 183 -3.29 -0.58 28.01
N LEU A 184 -2.37 0.36 27.79
CA LEU A 184 -1.14 0.49 28.58
C LEU A 184 -1.45 0.80 30.05
N ASP A 185 -2.38 1.71 30.32
CA ASP A 185 -2.85 2.03 31.67
C ASP A 185 -3.45 0.79 32.37
N ILE A 186 -4.29 0.02 31.67
CA ILE A 186 -4.85 -1.24 32.20
C ILE A 186 -3.76 -2.25 32.55
N LEU A 187 -2.67 -2.30 31.77
CA LEU A 187 -1.51 -3.15 32.02
C LEU A 187 -0.62 -2.66 33.17
N GLY A 188 -0.96 -1.54 33.82
CA GLY A 188 -0.19 -0.90 34.90
C GLY A 188 1.00 -0.08 34.40
N GLY A 189 0.98 0.31 33.12
CA GLY A 189 1.97 1.20 32.53
C GLY A 189 1.58 2.68 32.67
N ASP A 190 2.07 3.50 31.75
CA ASP A 190 1.74 4.92 31.69
C ASP A 190 0.31 5.14 31.12
N ASN A 191 -0.24 6.34 31.32
CA ASN A 191 -1.56 6.71 30.83
C ASN A 191 -1.53 7.56 29.55
N PHE A 192 -0.39 7.68 28.88
CA PHE A 192 -0.23 8.35 27.61
C PHE A 192 0.75 7.63 26.68
N ILE A 193 0.48 7.68 25.36
CA ILE A 193 1.41 7.21 24.32
C ILE A 193 1.23 8.11 23.09
N GLY A 194 2.28 8.86 22.73
CA GLY A 194 2.19 9.86 21.66
C GLY A 194 1.05 10.86 21.93
N LEU A 195 0.11 10.94 20.99
CA LEU A 195 -1.09 11.80 21.11
C LEU A 195 -2.24 11.15 21.89
N GLY A 196 -2.16 9.85 22.19
CA GLY A 196 -3.19 9.14 22.93
C GLY A 196 -3.15 9.42 24.43
N ARG A 197 -4.32 9.47 25.06
CA ARG A 197 -4.50 9.54 26.51
C ARG A 197 -5.45 8.43 26.97
N SER A 198 -5.16 7.81 28.09
CA SER A 198 -6.00 6.76 28.64
C SER A 198 -7.41 7.29 28.89
N SER A 199 -8.42 6.54 28.46
CA SER A 199 -9.83 6.84 28.76
C SER A 199 -10.21 6.54 30.22
N LEU A 200 -9.30 5.97 31.03
CA LEU A 200 -9.54 5.65 32.44
C LEU A 200 -9.05 6.74 33.38
N SER A 201 -7.82 7.22 33.17
CA SER A 201 -7.12 8.11 34.09
C SER A 201 -6.62 9.42 33.45
N GLY A 202 -6.72 9.54 32.13
CA GLY A 202 -6.29 10.70 31.37
C GLY A 202 -7.46 11.52 30.83
N GLN A 203 -7.16 12.72 30.35
CA GLN A 203 -8.10 13.54 29.58
C GLN A 203 -7.76 13.43 28.10
N SER A 204 -8.69 12.93 27.29
CA SER A 204 -8.49 12.76 25.85
C SER A 204 -8.31 14.11 25.16
N LEU A 205 -7.44 14.15 24.13
CA LEU A 205 -7.29 15.37 23.33
C LEU A 205 -8.58 15.75 22.59
N SER A 206 -9.49 14.80 22.35
CA SER A 206 -10.82 15.07 21.80
C SER A 206 -11.77 15.77 22.78
N GLU A 207 -11.47 15.73 24.08
CA GLU A 207 -12.19 16.49 25.12
C GLU A 207 -11.67 17.93 25.21
N VAL A 208 -10.36 18.12 24.98
CA VAL A 208 -9.71 19.44 25.02
C VAL A 208 -9.95 20.22 23.73
N PHE A 209 -9.84 19.58 22.57
CA PHE A 209 -9.95 20.22 21.26
C PHE A 209 -11.26 19.83 20.56
N LEU A 210 -12.13 20.81 20.32
CA LEU A 210 -13.34 20.62 19.52
C LEU A 210 -13.03 20.37 18.03
N ASN A 211 -11.90 20.87 17.54
CA ASN A 211 -11.43 20.80 16.15
C ASN A 211 -10.25 19.83 15.97
N MET A 212 -10.40 18.61 16.49
CA MET A 212 -9.31 17.62 16.55
C MET A 212 -8.73 17.30 15.17
N LYS A 213 -9.56 17.24 14.12
CA LYS A 213 -9.12 16.97 12.74
C LYS A 213 -8.13 18.03 12.25
N GLU A 214 -8.47 19.30 12.44
CA GLU A 214 -7.63 20.44 12.05
C GLU A 214 -6.33 20.46 12.85
N LYS A 215 -6.38 20.11 14.15
CA LYS A 215 -5.19 19.99 15.00
C LYS A 215 -4.23 18.91 14.52
N VAL A 216 -4.73 17.71 14.22
CA VAL A 216 -3.91 16.60 13.69
C VAL A 216 -3.24 17.00 12.38
N LEU A 217 -3.97 17.66 11.47
CA LEU A 217 -3.41 18.16 10.21
C LEU A 217 -2.32 19.22 10.45
N ALA A 218 -2.52 20.11 11.41
CA ALA A 218 -1.54 21.13 11.78
C ALA A 218 -0.27 20.54 12.40
N TRP A 219 -0.37 19.44 13.18
CA TRP A 219 0.78 18.77 13.79
C TRP A 219 1.52 17.80 12.87
N LYS A 220 0.97 17.50 11.69
CA LYS A 220 1.59 16.57 10.72
C LYS A 220 3.08 16.88 10.46
N PRO A 221 3.52 18.14 10.26
CA PRO A 221 4.94 18.45 10.06
C PRO A 221 5.82 18.10 11.27
N ASP A 222 5.31 18.23 12.50
CA ASP A 222 6.02 17.86 13.73
C ASP A 222 6.11 16.34 13.88
N VAL A 223 5.02 15.62 13.60
CA VAL A 223 4.99 14.16 13.63
C VAL A 223 5.97 13.56 12.61
N ILE A 224 5.99 14.09 11.39
CA ILE A 224 6.92 13.63 10.34
C ILE A 224 8.38 13.85 10.74
N ARG A 225 8.68 14.91 11.51
CA ARG A 225 10.04 15.16 12.01
C ARG A 225 10.55 14.07 12.95
N LEU A 226 9.67 13.33 13.63
CA LEU A 226 10.05 12.22 14.50
C LEU A 226 10.64 11.03 13.73
N TRP A 227 10.42 10.93 12.41
CA TRP A 227 11.06 9.92 11.56
C TRP A 227 12.57 10.14 11.34
N ASN A 228 13.15 11.20 11.92
CA ASN A 228 14.59 11.52 11.92
C ASN A 228 15.23 11.40 10.52
N PHE A 229 14.57 11.97 9.52
CA PHE A 229 15.11 11.98 8.17
C PHE A 229 16.46 12.70 8.10
N PRO A 230 17.37 12.28 7.21
CA PRO A 230 18.62 12.99 7.01
C PRO A 230 18.40 14.47 6.70
N LYS A 231 19.21 15.33 7.33
CA LYS A 231 19.16 16.79 7.12
C LYS A 231 19.85 17.21 5.84
N GLU A 232 20.82 16.42 5.38
CA GLU A 232 21.59 16.69 4.18
C GLU A 232 21.87 15.40 3.40
N MET A 233 22.16 15.54 2.12
CA MET A 233 22.63 14.49 1.24
C MET A 233 23.67 15.12 0.32
N LYS A 234 24.95 15.10 0.69
CA LYS A 234 26.06 15.63 -0.14
C LYS A 234 26.57 14.59 -1.13
N THR A 235 26.66 13.35 -0.66
CA THR A 235 27.07 12.18 -1.42
C THR A 235 26.08 11.06 -1.17
N PHE A 236 25.92 10.18 -2.15
CA PHE A 236 25.07 9.02 -2.03
C PHE A 236 25.62 7.87 -2.86
N SER A 237 25.21 6.65 -2.50
CA SER A 237 25.56 5.44 -3.23
C SER A 237 24.31 4.68 -3.64
N ILE A 238 24.37 4.00 -4.79
CA ILE A 238 23.32 3.12 -5.31
C ILE A 238 23.90 1.73 -5.44
N ASP A 239 23.22 0.76 -4.81
CA ASP A 239 23.47 -0.67 -4.95
C ASP A 239 22.35 -1.25 -5.84
N THR A 240 22.67 -1.53 -7.10
CA THR A 240 21.68 -2.03 -8.07
C THR A 240 21.34 -3.50 -7.87
N GLN A 241 22.15 -4.25 -7.13
CA GLN A 241 21.86 -5.64 -6.80
C GLN A 241 20.84 -5.72 -5.65
N LYS A 242 20.99 -4.84 -4.65
CA LYS A 242 20.05 -4.74 -3.53
C LYS A 242 18.86 -3.82 -3.82
N ASN A 243 18.90 -3.07 -4.92
CA ASN A 243 17.95 -1.99 -5.25
C ASN A 243 17.83 -0.99 -4.09
N MET A 244 18.96 -0.50 -3.61
CA MET A 244 19.04 0.42 -2.47
C MET A 244 19.81 1.68 -2.84
N ILE A 245 19.42 2.79 -2.23
CA ILE A 245 20.20 4.02 -2.16
C ILE A 245 20.59 4.27 -0.70
N ALA A 246 21.83 4.73 -0.48
CA ALA A 246 22.33 5.10 0.84
C ALA A 246 22.92 6.50 0.85
N PHE A 247 22.57 7.28 1.86
CA PHE A 247 23.12 8.62 2.11
C PHE A 247 22.99 8.99 3.59
N SER A 248 23.99 9.69 4.13
CA SER A 248 23.97 10.23 5.50
C SER A 248 23.61 9.20 6.58
N GLY A 249 24.10 7.96 6.42
CA GLY A 249 23.83 6.82 7.33
C GLY A 249 22.48 6.12 7.15
N SER A 250 21.61 6.65 6.28
CA SER A 250 20.29 6.08 6.00
C SER A 250 20.27 5.27 4.72
N HIS A 251 19.38 4.28 4.67
CA HIS A 251 19.21 3.38 3.53
C HIS A 251 17.74 3.33 3.10
N PHE A 252 17.48 3.48 1.80
CA PHE A 252 16.13 3.47 1.24
C PHE A 252 16.05 2.52 0.03
N ARG A 253 14.90 1.88 -0.17
CA ARG A 253 14.65 1.05 -1.35
C ARG A 253 14.40 1.90 -2.59
N LEU A 254 14.81 1.39 -3.74
CA LEU A 254 14.55 1.95 -5.06
C LEU A 254 13.31 1.30 -5.70
N PRO A 255 12.57 2.03 -6.55
CA PRO A 255 12.81 3.41 -7.00
C PRO A 255 12.48 4.46 -5.91
N LEU A 256 13.11 5.63 -5.98
CA LEU A 256 12.93 6.68 -4.97
C LEU A 256 13.03 8.08 -5.57
N LEU A 257 12.13 8.96 -5.12
CA LEU A 257 12.26 10.40 -5.30
C LEU A 257 12.66 11.03 -3.96
N LEU A 258 13.56 12.01 -4.00
CA LEU A 258 13.99 12.78 -2.84
C LEU A 258 13.76 14.26 -3.13
N ARG A 259 13.07 14.97 -2.24
CA ARG A 259 13.10 16.44 -2.20
C ARG A 259 14.25 16.85 -1.30
N VAL A 260 15.14 17.71 -1.80
CA VAL A 260 16.34 18.15 -1.08
C VAL A 260 16.24 19.65 -0.81
N SER A 261 16.33 20.03 0.47
CA SER A 261 16.45 21.43 0.90
C SER A 261 17.68 21.59 1.80
N ASP A 262 18.00 22.83 2.18
CA ASP A 262 19.20 23.16 2.96
C ASP A 262 19.28 22.43 4.31
N ASN A 263 18.14 22.01 4.87
CA ASN A 263 18.04 21.43 6.19
C ASN A 263 17.25 20.11 6.25
N ARG A 264 16.79 19.59 5.10
CA ARG A 264 15.95 18.40 5.06
C ARG A 264 16.09 17.65 3.74
N VAL A 265 16.17 16.34 3.83
CA VAL A 265 15.97 15.42 2.71
C VAL A 265 14.69 14.64 2.96
N GLU A 266 13.67 14.88 2.14
CA GLU A 266 12.39 14.21 2.25
C GLU A 266 12.29 13.06 1.23
N PRO A 267 12.27 11.80 1.68
CA PRO A 267 12.08 10.66 0.80
C PRO A 267 10.60 10.47 0.43
N LEU A 268 10.36 10.28 -0.86
CA LEU A 268 9.06 10.12 -1.50
C LEU A 268 9.07 8.77 -2.23
N PRO A 269 8.76 7.66 -1.55
CA PRO A 269 8.79 6.34 -2.15
C PRO A 269 7.59 6.12 -3.09
N GLU A 270 7.76 5.17 -4.01
CA GLU A 270 6.66 4.58 -4.78
C GLU A 270 6.19 3.29 -4.09
N SER A 271 4.88 3.14 -3.95
CA SER A 271 4.17 2.03 -3.33
C SER A 271 2.82 1.85 -4.01
N GLU A 272 2.13 0.75 -3.71
CA GLU A 272 0.81 0.42 -4.26
C GLU A 272 -0.24 1.54 -4.07
N TYR A 273 -0.07 2.40 -3.05
CA TYR A 273 -1.02 3.46 -2.70
C TYR A 273 -0.52 4.88 -2.94
N SER A 274 0.73 5.05 -3.35
CA SER A 274 1.28 6.36 -3.68
C SER A 274 1.23 6.57 -5.19
N ALA A 275 1.03 7.83 -5.62
CA ALA A 275 1.17 8.16 -7.03
C ALA A 275 2.57 7.76 -7.56
N PRO A 276 2.72 7.40 -8.84
CA PRO A 276 4.04 7.14 -9.43
C PRO A 276 5.00 8.32 -9.23
N LEU A 277 6.31 8.06 -9.12
CA LEU A 277 7.30 9.10 -8.79
C LEU A 277 7.24 10.32 -9.72
N ARG A 278 6.93 10.13 -11.01
CA ARG A 278 6.75 11.23 -11.98
C ARG A 278 5.61 12.18 -11.59
N TYR A 279 4.50 11.65 -11.08
CA TYR A 279 3.38 12.47 -10.61
C TYR A 279 3.74 13.19 -9.31
N GLN A 280 4.42 12.51 -8.38
CA GLN A 280 4.90 13.13 -7.14
C GLN A 280 5.90 14.27 -7.44
N LEU A 281 6.79 14.08 -8.40
CA LEU A 281 7.72 15.11 -8.86
C LEU A 281 6.98 16.28 -9.51
N ALA A 282 5.91 16.03 -10.25
CA ALA A 282 5.12 17.08 -10.90
C ALA A 282 4.38 18.02 -9.92
N ASP A 283 4.36 17.71 -8.62
CA ASP A 283 3.83 18.55 -7.55
C ASP A 283 4.92 19.42 -6.87
N PHE A 284 6.18 19.34 -7.33
CA PHE A 284 7.28 20.16 -6.81
C PHE A 284 7.19 21.59 -7.32
N ALA A 285 7.57 22.56 -6.47
CA ALA A 285 7.71 23.94 -6.91
C ALA A 285 8.86 24.07 -7.93
N PRO A 286 8.87 25.12 -8.78
CA PRO A 286 9.89 25.27 -9.82
C PRO A 286 11.34 25.24 -9.32
N ARG A 287 11.58 25.65 -8.06
CA ARG A 287 12.89 25.73 -7.40
C ARG A 287 13.20 24.56 -6.47
N ASP A 288 12.27 23.63 -6.26
CA ASP A 288 12.53 22.50 -5.38
C ASP A 288 13.62 21.63 -6.00
N ASN A 289 14.70 21.39 -5.24
CA ASN A 289 15.74 20.47 -5.66
C ASN A 289 15.26 19.04 -5.50
N PHE A 290 15.57 18.19 -6.48
CA PHE A 290 15.24 16.77 -6.41
C PHE A 290 16.40 15.87 -6.78
N VAL A 291 16.39 14.66 -6.22
CA VAL A 291 17.13 13.50 -6.73
C VAL A 291 16.12 12.40 -6.99
N TRP A 292 16.07 11.89 -8.22
CA TRP A 292 15.16 10.85 -8.65
C TRP A 292 15.96 9.66 -9.18
N VAL A 293 15.81 8.50 -8.54
CA VAL A 293 16.48 7.26 -8.96
C VAL A 293 15.43 6.24 -9.38
N ASP A 294 15.43 5.92 -10.68
CA ASP A 294 14.45 5.05 -11.32
C ASP A 294 14.99 4.47 -12.63
N ARG A 295 14.17 3.72 -13.36
CA ARG A 295 14.51 3.23 -14.70
C ARG A 295 14.67 4.40 -15.66
N CYS A 296 15.73 4.34 -16.48
CA CYS A 296 16.10 5.43 -17.38
C CYS A 296 14.94 5.90 -18.25
N TYR A 297 14.18 4.99 -18.88
CA TYR A 297 13.07 5.34 -19.75
C TYR A 297 12.02 6.29 -19.11
N LYS A 298 11.83 6.24 -17.79
CA LYS A 298 10.84 7.11 -17.10
C LYS A 298 11.23 8.58 -17.07
N MET A 299 12.53 8.89 -17.03
CA MET A 299 13.06 10.26 -16.96
C MET A 299 13.71 10.72 -18.26
N ALA A 300 14.27 9.77 -19.01
CA ALA A 300 15.05 10.02 -20.21
C ALA A 300 14.21 10.56 -21.37
N GLN A 301 12.93 10.22 -21.44
CA GLN A 301 12.01 10.80 -22.42
C GLN A 301 11.93 12.33 -22.31
N LEU A 302 12.09 12.89 -21.11
CA LEU A 302 12.05 14.33 -20.89
C LEU A 302 13.42 14.98 -21.12
N TRP A 303 14.48 14.36 -20.59
CA TRP A 303 15.76 15.06 -20.41
C TRP A 303 16.98 14.35 -21.02
N SER A 304 16.83 13.14 -21.59
CA SER A 304 17.94 12.43 -22.23
C SER A 304 17.45 11.42 -23.27
N PRO A 305 17.04 11.88 -24.48
CA PRO A 305 16.41 11.02 -25.49
C PRO A 305 17.21 9.75 -25.85
N ALA A 306 18.54 9.79 -25.76
CA ALA A 306 19.42 8.65 -25.99
C ALA A 306 19.17 7.46 -25.04
N LEU A 307 18.56 7.70 -23.86
CA LEU A 307 18.26 6.69 -22.85
C LEU A 307 16.75 6.40 -22.74
N SER A 308 15.93 6.94 -23.66
CA SER A 308 14.46 6.89 -23.60
C SER A 308 13.86 5.48 -23.64
N LEU A 309 14.63 4.49 -24.10
CA LEU A 309 14.25 3.07 -24.17
C LEU A 309 15.04 2.19 -23.19
N SER A 310 15.93 2.78 -22.39
CA SER A 310 16.79 2.03 -21.48
C SER A 310 16.04 1.61 -20.21
N THR A 311 16.11 0.32 -19.89
CA THR A 311 15.58 -0.26 -18.65
C THR A 311 16.63 -0.33 -17.53
N ASN A 312 17.81 0.25 -17.74
CA ASN A 312 18.82 0.37 -16.70
C ASN A 312 18.39 1.40 -15.65
N TRP A 313 19.07 1.40 -14.50
CA TRP A 313 18.90 2.43 -13.49
C TRP A 313 19.53 3.74 -13.98
N CYS A 314 18.85 4.85 -13.72
CA CYS A 314 19.33 6.20 -13.91
C CYS A 314 19.09 7.04 -12.66
N VAL A 315 19.88 8.09 -12.52
CA VAL A 315 19.68 9.17 -11.56
C VAL A 315 19.39 10.44 -12.35
N SER A 316 18.32 11.14 -12.00
CA SER A 316 18.11 12.53 -12.39
C SER A 316 18.24 13.43 -11.17
N GLN A 317 18.95 14.54 -11.28
CA GLN A 317 18.96 15.58 -10.25
C GLN A 317 18.88 16.97 -10.85
N GLY A 318 18.26 17.90 -10.14
CA GLY A 318 18.06 19.28 -10.59
C GLY A 318 16.83 19.94 -9.98
N GLN A 319 16.27 20.91 -10.71
CA GLN A 319 15.05 21.66 -10.37
C GLN A 319 14.12 21.64 -11.57
N LEU A 320 12.79 21.48 -11.41
CA LEU A 320 11.89 21.39 -12.57
C LEU A 320 11.85 22.67 -13.44
N GLY A 321 12.03 23.84 -12.84
CA GLY A 321 12.17 25.10 -13.58
C GLY A 321 13.59 25.44 -14.02
N GLY A 322 14.58 24.67 -13.59
CA GLY A 322 16.01 24.91 -13.83
C GLY A 322 16.65 23.92 -14.80
N GLU A 323 17.91 23.58 -14.55
CA GLU A 323 18.61 22.47 -15.22
C GLU A 323 18.30 21.12 -14.54
N GLN A 324 18.20 20.07 -15.36
CA GLN A 324 18.10 18.67 -14.92
C GLN A 324 19.19 17.86 -15.62
N LYS A 325 19.79 16.92 -14.90
CA LYS A 325 20.84 16.06 -15.44
C LYS A 325 20.47 14.61 -15.22
N VAL A 326 20.35 13.84 -16.30
CA VAL A 326 20.16 12.39 -16.25
C VAL A 326 21.50 11.70 -16.43
N GLN A 327 21.83 10.79 -15.51
CA GLN A 327 23.02 9.94 -15.56
C GLN A 327 22.62 8.48 -15.42
N GLN A 328 23.14 7.63 -16.30
CA GLN A 328 22.95 6.20 -16.17
C GLN A 328 23.82 5.64 -15.03
N VAL A 329 23.24 4.73 -14.25
CA VAL A 329 23.95 3.95 -13.24
C VAL A 329 24.61 2.77 -13.97
N ASP A 330 25.89 2.94 -14.27
CA ASP A 330 26.70 2.05 -15.12
C ASP A 330 27.43 0.94 -14.34
N LYS A 331 27.31 0.94 -13.00
CA LYS A 331 28.01 0.01 -12.10
C LYS A 331 27.05 -0.59 -11.09
N ALA A 332 27.40 -1.77 -10.57
CA ALA A 332 26.65 -2.43 -9.50
C ALA A 332 26.59 -1.57 -8.24
N MET A 333 27.73 -1.00 -7.86
CA MET A 333 27.88 0.04 -6.85
C MET A 333 28.25 1.34 -7.55
N TRP A 334 27.37 2.33 -7.46
CA TRP A 334 27.55 3.64 -8.09
C TRP A 334 27.54 4.73 -7.03
N ASN A 335 28.42 5.72 -7.15
CA ASN A 335 28.53 6.82 -6.20
C ASN A 335 28.23 8.14 -6.91
N GLY A 336 27.36 8.94 -6.30
CA GLY A 336 26.96 10.25 -6.79
C GLY A 336 27.22 11.36 -5.77
N LYS A 337 27.32 12.58 -6.29
CA LYS A 337 27.30 13.83 -5.52
C LYS A 337 26.04 14.58 -5.89
N THR A 338 25.39 15.18 -4.89
CA THR A 338 24.29 16.10 -5.14
C THR A 338 24.85 17.40 -5.67
N GLU A 339 24.35 17.82 -6.82
CA GLU A 339 24.77 19.04 -7.50
C GLU A 339 23.51 19.77 -7.96
N PHE A 340 23.17 20.85 -7.25
CA PHE A 340 22.10 21.77 -7.63
C PHE A 340 22.72 23.10 -7.99
N LYS A 341 22.59 23.49 -9.25
CA LYS A 341 23.05 24.81 -9.71
C LYS A 341 21.95 25.83 -9.50
N ASP A 342 22.33 27.01 -9.02
CA ASP A 342 21.46 28.18 -9.09
C ASP A 342 21.28 28.57 -10.55
N THR A 343 20.13 28.19 -11.11
CA THR A 343 19.77 28.44 -12.51
C THR A 343 18.60 29.40 -12.58
N VAL A 344 18.54 30.16 -13.69
CA VAL A 344 17.38 31.02 -13.95
C VAL A 344 16.16 30.11 -14.15
N ILE A 345 15.14 30.33 -13.33
CA ILE A 345 13.90 29.57 -13.41
C ILE A 345 13.10 30.01 -14.62
N ASP A 346 12.85 29.06 -15.51
CA ASP A 346 12.04 29.22 -16.70
C ASP A 346 10.66 28.56 -16.46
N MET A 347 9.61 29.40 -16.38
CA MET A 347 8.25 28.93 -16.14
C MET A 347 7.64 28.19 -17.33
N VAL A 348 8.10 28.43 -18.56
CA VAL A 348 7.67 27.69 -19.75
C VAL A 348 8.24 26.29 -19.69
N ARG A 349 9.54 26.17 -19.39
CA ARG A 349 10.20 24.87 -19.16
C ARG A 349 9.56 24.11 -18.01
N TYR A 350 9.33 24.77 -16.88
CA TYR A 350 8.66 24.18 -15.72
C TYR A 350 7.31 23.58 -16.10
N LYS A 351 6.45 24.36 -16.79
CA LYS A 351 5.13 23.90 -17.22
C LYS A 351 5.25 22.71 -18.18
N GLY A 352 6.14 22.78 -19.18
CA GLY A 352 6.36 21.68 -20.12
C GLY A 352 6.85 20.39 -19.43
N ASN A 353 7.73 20.51 -18.43
CA ASN A 353 8.18 19.39 -17.61
C ASN A 353 7.00 18.79 -16.81
N VAL A 354 6.21 19.61 -16.12
CA VAL A 354 5.04 19.16 -15.34
C VAL A 354 4.00 18.46 -16.23
N ASP A 355 3.69 19.05 -17.39
CA ASP A 355 2.73 18.48 -18.33
C ASP A 355 3.23 17.11 -18.84
N SER A 356 4.51 17.01 -19.20
CA SER A 356 5.14 15.75 -19.64
C SER A 356 5.15 14.68 -18.55
N LEU A 357 5.46 15.06 -17.30
CA LEU A 357 5.46 14.15 -16.16
C LEU A 357 4.06 13.62 -15.83
N LYS A 358 2.98 14.28 -16.27
CA LYS A 358 1.58 13.91 -16.01
C LYS A 358 0.91 13.11 -17.14
N ILE A 359 1.56 12.96 -18.30
CA ILE A 359 1.06 12.13 -19.42
C ILE A 359 0.78 10.70 -18.94
N VAL A 360 -0.38 10.13 -19.24
CA VAL A 360 -0.70 8.76 -18.83
C VAL A 360 0.19 7.77 -19.59
N ASP A 361 0.60 6.67 -18.96
CA ASP A 361 1.57 5.73 -19.54
C ASP A 361 1.22 5.25 -20.97
N ASN A 362 -0.06 5.15 -21.31
CA ASN A 362 -0.51 4.73 -22.64
C ASN A 362 -0.47 5.84 -23.71
N ASP A 363 -0.37 7.10 -23.30
CA ASP A 363 -0.31 8.27 -24.20
C ASP A 363 1.13 8.67 -24.50
N ILE A 364 2.10 8.10 -23.79
CA ILE A 364 3.53 8.29 -24.06
C ILE A 364 3.88 7.75 -25.45
N ARG A 365 4.67 8.51 -26.20
CA ARG A 365 5.21 8.12 -27.51
C ARG A 365 6.73 8.22 -27.53
N TYR A 366 7.39 7.25 -28.15
CA TYR A 366 8.85 7.19 -28.26
C TYR A 366 9.29 6.82 -29.68
N LYS A 367 10.51 7.22 -30.04
CA LYS A 367 11.11 6.86 -31.33
C LYS A 367 11.67 5.44 -31.29
N ALA A 368 11.04 4.50 -31.98
CA ALA A 368 11.54 3.13 -32.13
C ALA A 368 10.89 2.44 -33.34
N ASP A 369 11.61 1.54 -34.00
CA ASP A 369 11.09 0.77 -35.14
C ASP A 369 10.20 -0.42 -34.71
N SER A 370 10.05 -0.66 -33.41
CA SER A 370 9.28 -1.78 -32.86
C SER A 370 8.58 -1.40 -31.56
N PHE A 371 7.46 -2.06 -31.27
CA PHE A 371 6.76 -1.89 -30.01
C PHE A 371 7.54 -2.59 -28.89
N ILE A 372 8.13 -1.80 -28.00
CA ILE A 372 8.89 -2.29 -26.84
C ILE A 372 7.93 -2.42 -25.65
N PHE A 373 7.54 -3.66 -25.32
CA PHE A 373 6.51 -3.88 -24.31
C PHE A 373 6.99 -3.64 -22.87
N ASN A 374 8.28 -3.76 -22.56
CA ASN A 374 8.79 -3.56 -21.20
C ASN A 374 9.08 -2.08 -20.82
N VAL A 375 8.73 -1.13 -21.68
CA VAL A 375 8.78 0.33 -21.38
C VAL A 375 7.37 0.93 -21.49
N ALA A 376 7.12 2.06 -20.81
CA ALA A 376 5.84 2.77 -20.90
C ALA A 376 5.66 3.44 -22.28
N GLY A 377 4.42 3.58 -22.75
CA GLY A 377 4.09 4.14 -24.06
C GLY A 377 4.13 3.15 -25.22
N ALA A 378 4.20 3.72 -26.43
CA ALA A 378 4.32 3.02 -27.71
C ALA A 378 5.18 3.82 -28.70
N PRO A 379 5.62 3.22 -29.82
CA PRO A 379 6.28 3.96 -30.91
C PRO A 379 5.45 5.13 -31.43
N GLU A 380 6.09 6.16 -31.94
CA GLU A 380 5.43 7.33 -32.54
C GLU A 380 4.44 6.93 -33.63
N GLU A 381 4.71 5.89 -34.41
CA GLU A 381 3.84 5.37 -35.48
C GLU A 381 2.55 4.74 -34.95
N VAL A 382 2.47 4.43 -33.65
CA VAL A 382 1.27 3.87 -33.02
C VAL A 382 0.33 5.00 -32.60
N LYS A 383 -0.85 5.04 -33.21
CA LYS A 383 -1.93 5.96 -32.87
C LYS A 383 -2.54 5.64 -31.50
N SER A 384 -2.93 4.38 -31.30
CA SER A 384 -3.57 3.93 -30.07
C SER A 384 -3.28 2.46 -29.80
N PHE A 385 -3.33 2.05 -28.53
CA PHE A 385 -3.26 0.65 -28.15
C PHE A 385 -4.07 0.35 -26.89
N SER A 386 -4.53 -0.89 -26.75
CA SER A 386 -5.32 -1.35 -25.60
C SER A 386 -5.19 -2.86 -25.35
N GLY A 387 -5.74 -3.32 -24.23
CA GLY A 387 -5.74 -4.75 -23.85
C GLY A 387 -4.42 -5.25 -23.27
N ILE A 388 -3.49 -4.36 -22.91
CA ILE A 388 -2.20 -4.71 -22.30
C ILE A 388 -2.03 -4.07 -20.92
N SER A 389 -1.38 -4.78 -20.01
CA SER A 389 -1.09 -4.32 -18.64
C SER A 389 -0.04 -3.21 -18.58
N ARG A 390 0.23 -2.73 -17.37
CA ARG A 390 1.41 -1.93 -17.04
C ARG A 390 2.71 -2.65 -17.44
N PRO A 391 3.78 -1.91 -17.81
CA PRO A 391 5.09 -2.49 -18.09
C PRO A 391 5.69 -3.23 -16.89
N GLU A 392 6.30 -4.37 -17.16
CA GLU A 392 7.16 -5.11 -16.25
C GLU A 392 8.56 -5.25 -16.88
N SER A 393 9.57 -5.59 -16.09
CA SER A 393 10.97 -5.67 -16.56
C SER A 393 11.19 -6.56 -17.79
N TRP A 394 10.35 -7.59 -17.94
CA TRP A 394 10.42 -8.58 -19.03
C TRP A 394 9.41 -8.32 -20.17
N GLY A 395 8.39 -7.47 -19.99
CA GLY A 395 7.34 -7.27 -20.99
C GLY A 395 6.02 -6.75 -20.40
N ARG A 396 4.90 -7.12 -21.03
CA ARG A 396 3.53 -6.80 -20.57
C ARG A 396 2.62 -8.00 -20.78
N TRP A 397 1.59 -8.10 -19.94
CA TRP A 397 0.52 -9.07 -20.12
C TRP A 397 -0.53 -8.58 -21.10
N SER A 398 -1.04 -9.47 -21.95
CA SER A 398 -2.39 -9.33 -22.49
C SER A 398 -3.38 -9.48 -21.33
N ASN A 399 -4.21 -8.48 -21.07
CA ASN A 399 -5.07 -8.44 -19.89
C ASN A 399 -6.55 -8.40 -20.28
N ALA A 400 -7.27 -9.50 -20.02
CA ALA A 400 -8.68 -9.66 -20.31
C ALA A 400 -9.60 -8.67 -19.56
N GLN A 401 -9.14 -8.12 -18.42
CA GLN A 401 -9.86 -7.07 -17.70
C GLN A 401 -9.75 -5.71 -18.40
N LEU A 402 -8.71 -5.49 -19.20
CA LEU A 402 -8.48 -4.24 -19.95
C LEU A 402 -8.99 -4.31 -21.39
N GLY A 403 -9.20 -5.52 -21.93
CA GLY A 403 -9.75 -5.72 -23.26
C GLY A 403 -9.83 -7.20 -23.64
N LYS A 404 -10.79 -7.56 -24.49
CA LYS A 404 -10.96 -8.94 -25.00
C LYS A 404 -9.81 -9.38 -25.92
N GLU A 405 -9.10 -8.42 -26.50
CA GLU A 405 -7.96 -8.62 -27.39
C GLU A 405 -6.93 -7.50 -27.16
N VAL A 406 -5.67 -7.75 -27.52
CA VAL A 406 -4.67 -6.69 -27.64
C VAL A 406 -4.89 -6.00 -28.99
N LYS A 407 -5.15 -4.71 -28.96
CA LYS A 407 -5.37 -3.90 -30.17
C LYS A 407 -4.27 -2.86 -30.29
N ILE A 408 -3.66 -2.77 -31.46
CA ILE A 408 -2.66 -1.75 -31.80
C ILE A 408 -3.10 -1.11 -33.12
N GLU A 409 -3.33 0.19 -33.11
CA GLU A 409 -3.71 0.99 -34.27
C GLU A 409 -2.53 1.89 -34.66
N TYR A 410 -2.11 1.82 -35.91
CA TYR A 410 -1.04 2.67 -36.46
C TYR A 410 -1.61 3.96 -37.05
N GLN A 411 -0.82 5.04 -37.01
CA GLN A 411 -1.20 6.34 -37.58
C GLN A 411 -1.41 6.26 -39.10
N HIS A 412 -0.57 5.48 -39.77
CA HIS A 412 -0.63 5.26 -41.21
C HIS A 412 -1.00 3.80 -41.53
N PRO A 413 -1.59 3.54 -42.71
CA PRO A 413 -1.84 2.17 -43.15
C PRO A 413 -0.54 1.35 -43.17
N LEU A 414 -0.61 0.13 -42.64
CA LEU A 414 0.51 -0.81 -42.75
C LEU A 414 0.83 -1.10 -44.22
N PRO A 415 2.10 -1.41 -44.56
CA PRO A 415 2.48 -1.84 -45.90
C PRO A 415 1.63 -3.02 -46.39
N LYS A 416 1.40 -3.11 -47.71
CA LYS A 416 0.64 -4.23 -48.30
C LYS A 416 1.28 -5.60 -48.06
N ARG A 417 2.60 -5.64 -47.83
CA ARG A 417 3.39 -6.83 -47.49
C ARG A 417 4.36 -6.45 -46.40
N PHE A 418 4.36 -7.22 -45.31
CA PHE A 418 5.25 -7.04 -44.18
C PHE A 418 5.30 -8.34 -43.38
N ASP A 419 6.35 -8.49 -42.56
CA ASP A 419 6.47 -9.57 -41.61
C ASP A 419 6.05 -9.07 -40.23
N LEU A 420 5.20 -9.85 -39.55
CA LEU A 420 4.82 -9.60 -38.17
C LEU A 420 5.59 -10.53 -37.24
N VAL A 421 6.51 -9.95 -36.47
CA VAL A 421 7.29 -10.68 -35.47
C VAL A 421 6.77 -10.33 -34.08
N ILE A 422 6.29 -11.33 -33.35
CA ILE A 422 5.82 -11.18 -31.97
C ILE A 422 6.62 -12.12 -31.08
N THR A 423 7.31 -11.57 -30.08
CA THR A 423 7.93 -12.37 -29.01
C THR A 423 6.97 -12.42 -27.84
N ALA A 424 6.37 -13.58 -27.59
CA ALA A 424 5.42 -13.79 -26.51
C ALA A 424 5.59 -15.15 -25.84
N LYS A 425 5.19 -15.23 -24.58
CA LYS A 425 5.12 -16.48 -23.81
C LYS A 425 3.70 -16.68 -23.31
N ALA A 426 3.11 -17.83 -23.61
CA ALA A 426 1.80 -18.18 -23.11
C ALA A 426 1.86 -18.61 -21.64
N TYR A 427 0.81 -18.33 -20.88
CA TYR A 427 0.69 -18.67 -19.46
C TYR A 427 -0.54 -19.54 -19.21
N GLY A 428 -0.38 -20.53 -18.32
CA GLY A 428 -1.47 -21.39 -17.85
C GLY A 428 -2.24 -22.08 -18.99
N PRO A 429 -3.59 -22.03 -19.00
CA PRO A 429 -4.43 -22.70 -19.99
C PRO A 429 -4.25 -22.22 -21.44
N ASN A 430 -3.47 -21.17 -21.68
CA ASN A 430 -3.15 -20.67 -23.02
C ASN A 430 -1.87 -21.28 -23.60
N ALA A 431 -1.10 -22.02 -22.79
CA ALA A 431 0.09 -22.72 -23.27
C ALA A 431 -0.28 -23.71 -24.39
N ASN A 432 0.54 -23.76 -25.45
CA ASN A 432 0.36 -24.60 -26.64
C ASN A 432 -0.93 -24.34 -27.44
N LYS A 433 -1.65 -23.25 -27.18
CA LYS A 433 -2.77 -22.82 -28.02
C LYS A 433 -2.30 -21.85 -29.10
N PRO A 434 -2.92 -21.86 -30.30
CA PRO A 434 -2.66 -20.85 -31.31
C PRO A 434 -2.95 -19.44 -30.78
N ILE A 435 -2.10 -18.48 -31.13
CA ILE A 435 -2.34 -17.05 -30.85
C ILE A 435 -3.02 -16.47 -32.10
N PRO A 436 -4.34 -16.21 -32.07
CA PRO A 436 -5.03 -15.63 -33.22
C PRO A 436 -4.53 -14.20 -33.42
N VAL A 437 -4.14 -13.88 -34.65
CA VAL A 437 -3.70 -12.54 -35.04
C VAL A 437 -4.53 -12.08 -36.23
N ARG A 438 -5.03 -10.84 -36.14
CA ARG A 438 -5.81 -10.20 -37.20
C ARG A 438 -5.14 -8.91 -37.60
N VAL A 439 -4.95 -8.71 -38.91
CA VAL A 439 -4.36 -7.50 -39.48
C VAL A 439 -5.39 -6.85 -40.42
N GLY A 440 -5.76 -5.61 -40.11
CA GLY A 440 -6.79 -4.90 -40.87
C GLY A 440 -8.22 -5.35 -40.52
N LYS A 441 -9.18 -5.06 -41.41
CA LYS A 441 -10.62 -5.31 -41.19
C LYS A 441 -11.10 -6.72 -41.59
N LYS A 442 -10.18 -7.66 -41.88
CA LYS A 442 -10.53 -9.01 -42.32
C LYS A 442 -10.13 -10.03 -41.27
#